data_AF-H2Y1V2-F1
#
_entry.id   AF-H2Y1V2-F1
#
_cell.length_a   1.000
_cell.length_b   1.000
_cell.length_c   1.000
_cell.angle_alpha   90.00
_cell.angle_beta   90.00
_cell.angle_gamma   90.00
#
_symmetry.space_group_name_H-M   'P 1'
#
loop_
_entity.id
_entity.type
_entity.pdbx_description
1 polymer ?
#
loop_
_entity_poly.entity_id
_entity_poly.type
_entity_poly.pdbx_seq_one_letter_code
_entity_poly.pdbx_strand_id
1 'polypeptide(L)'
;LMKSTSQMMEMESSEEEEDTAPPQKKKIIKKEGSGDDPSSITDLQKKLQERISDIKSQRNSKNRTPEEQEAIRIRRKQERKRYKQKKMQKQIKLKGDEKETAQVEKTLVKKEEKKPVRDKNGKGKNYEVLLNKVKVKKENLEKLKEENPAKASEVVAKEGWSNAMAKAEGIKLKDDPALLKKSIKRKQSIKNQSAKKWKEREDKVKEQMDKRQEKRKNNIDKKRDRKKNLSKGKKGKKGAPGF
;
A
#
# COMPACT_ATOMS: atom_id res chain seq x y z
N LEU A 1 -10.44 32.11 35.68
CA LEU A 1 -10.41 30.75 36.26
C LEU A 1 -11.18 29.81 35.33
N MET A 2 -10.49 28.93 34.62
CA MET A 2 -11.12 27.93 33.74
C MET A 2 -11.43 26.67 34.57
N LYS A 3 -12.68 26.22 34.54
CA LYS A 3 -13.16 25.05 35.30
C LYS A 3 -12.56 23.76 34.73
N SER A 4 -12.20 22.84 35.63
CA SER A 4 -11.59 21.54 35.34
C SER A 4 -12.56 20.60 34.60
N THR A 5 -12.02 19.76 33.70
CA THR A 5 -12.73 18.75 32.90
C THR A 5 -13.53 17.75 33.71
N SER A 6 -13.26 17.59 35.00
CA SER A 6 -14.09 16.76 35.89
C SER A 6 -15.49 17.34 36.13
N GLN A 7 -15.63 18.66 36.05
CA GLN A 7 -16.91 19.35 36.31
C GLN A 7 -17.81 19.43 35.06
N MET A 8 -17.30 19.05 33.88
CA MET A 8 -18.11 18.90 32.66
C MET A 8 -18.73 17.50 32.51
N MET A 9 -18.26 16.50 33.26
CA MET A 9 -18.70 15.11 33.10
C MET A 9 -19.88 14.72 34.01
N GLU A 10 -20.24 15.56 34.97
CA GLU A 10 -21.35 15.30 35.91
C GLU A 10 -22.66 16.06 35.55
N MET A 11 -22.67 16.84 34.46
CA MET A 11 -23.83 17.67 34.08
C MET A 11 -24.63 17.14 32.89
N GLU A 12 -24.32 15.94 32.38
CA GLU A 12 -25.07 15.26 31.29
C GLU A 12 -25.89 14.05 31.79
N SER A 13 -26.23 14.01 33.08
CA SER A 13 -26.98 12.89 33.71
C SER A 13 -28.40 13.26 34.17
N SER A 14 -29.10 14.16 33.47
CA SER A 14 -30.51 14.45 33.78
C SER A 14 -31.28 14.93 32.56
N GLU A 15 -32.48 14.35 32.35
CA GLU A 15 -33.49 14.61 31.32
C GLU A 15 -33.23 13.84 30.00
N GLU A 16 -34.07 12.92 29.49
CA GLU A 16 -35.51 12.70 29.63
C GLU A 16 -35.84 11.19 29.62
N GLU A 17 -36.72 10.78 30.54
CA GLU A 17 -37.44 9.50 30.51
C GLU A 17 -38.57 9.60 29.47
N GLU A 18 -38.34 9.07 28.25
CA GLU A 18 -39.42 8.76 27.31
C GLU A 18 -39.75 7.26 27.38
N ASP A 19 -40.86 6.97 28.07
CA ASP A 19 -41.55 5.68 28.14
C ASP A 19 -41.83 5.12 26.73
N THR A 20 -40.92 4.28 26.21
CA THR A 20 -41.20 3.48 25.01
C THR A 20 -41.68 2.09 25.42
N ALA A 21 -43.00 1.93 25.47
CA ALA A 21 -43.67 0.68 25.79
C ALA A 21 -43.14 -0.50 24.94
N PRO A 22 -42.93 -1.70 25.54
CA PRO A 22 -42.44 -2.87 24.81
C PRO A 22 -43.47 -3.29 23.74
N PRO A 23 -43.02 -3.70 22.54
CA PRO A 23 -43.94 -4.05 21.46
C PRO A 23 -44.87 -5.17 21.90
N GLN A 24 -46.16 -4.85 21.98
CA GLN A 24 -47.21 -5.78 22.33
C GLN A 24 -47.15 -6.99 21.40
N LYS A 25 -46.93 -8.18 21.97
CA LYS A 25 -47.08 -9.45 21.25
C LYS A 25 -48.52 -9.50 20.72
N LYS A 26 -48.69 -9.38 19.40
CA LYS A 26 -49.97 -9.64 18.74
C LYS A 26 -50.42 -11.05 19.15
N LYS A 27 -51.49 -11.12 19.96
CA LYS A 27 -52.19 -12.36 20.25
C LYS A 27 -52.60 -12.96 18.90
N ILE A 28 -52.02 -14.11 18.56
CA ILE A 28 -52.54 -14.96 17.49
C ILE A 28 -53.87 -15.49 18.03
N ILE A 29 -54.96 -14.96 17.49
CA ILE A 29 -56.30 -15.49 17.70
C ILE A 29 -56.29 -16.89 17.08
N LYS A 30 -56.42 -17.92 17.92
CA LYS A 30 -56.75 -19.28 17.47
C LYS A 30 -58.15 -19.21 16.84
N LYS A 31 -58.22 -19.35 15.52
CA LYS A 31 -59.45 -19.71 14.83
C LYS A 31 -59.46 -21.24 14.78
N GLU A 32 -60.22 -21.85 15.69
CA GLU A 32 -60.54 -23.28 15.61
C GLU A 32 -61.66 -23.47 14.57
N GLY A 33 -61.53 -24.51 13.74
CA GLY A 33 -62.63 -25.04 12.93
C GLY A 33 -62.37 -25.16 11.42
N SER A 34 -61.65 -26.21 11.02
CA SER A 34 -62.06 -27.20 10.01
C SER A 34 -60.84 -28.10 9.71
N GLY A 35 -60.95 -29.37 10.08
CA GLY A 35 -59.88 -30.34 9.87
C GLY A 35 -59.70 -30.63 8.40
N ASP A 36 -58.47 -30.42 7.91
CA ASP A 36 -57.91 -31.06 6.73
C ASP A 36 -56.39 -31.18 6.98
N ASP A 37 -55.85 -32.36 6.74
CA ASP A 37 -54.51 -32.82 7.15
C ASP A 37 -53.34 -31.88 6.80
N PRO A 38 -52.27 -31.83 7.63
CA PRO A 38 -51.13 -30.95 7.41
C PRO A 38 -50.29 -31.43 6.23
N SER A 39 -50.65 -30.89 5.06
CA SER A 39 -49.87 -30.79 3.84
C SER A 39 -49.70 -32.07 3.02
N SER A 40 -50.57 -32.20 2.01
CA SER A 40 -50.26 -32.98 0.82
C SER A 40 -48.91 -32.50 0.24
N ILE A 41 -48.08 -33.42 -0.27
CA ILE A 41 -46.80 -33.12 -0.94
C ILE A 41 -46.97 -31.99 -1.97
N THR A 42 -48.10 -31.96 -2.65
CA THR A 42 -48.45 -30.93 -3.62
C THR A 42 -48.57 -29.55 -3.00
N ASP A 43 -49.07 -29.45 -1.77
CA ASP A 43 -49.27 -28.18 -1.07
C ASP A 43 -47.97 -27.69 -0.45
N LEU A 44 -47.11 -28.60 0.01
CA LEU A 44 -45.72 -28.28 0.37
C LEU A 44 -44.93 -27.81 -0.84
N GLN A 45 -45.09 -28.46 -1.99
CA GLN A 45 -44.44 -28.07 -3.24
C GLN A 45 -44.91 -26.70 -3.71
N LYS A 46 -46.22 -26.41 -3.65
CA LYS A 46 -46.78 -25.09 -3.95
C LYS A 46 -46.26 -24.03 -2.98
N LYS A 47 -46.30 -24.27 -1.67
CA LYS A 47 -45.75 -23.35 -0.66
C LYS A 47 -44.26 -23.12 -0.83
N LEU A 48 -43.49 -24.15 -1.19
CA LEU A 48 -42.06 -24.03 -1.44
C LEU A 48 -41.80 -23.20 -2.70
N GLN A 49 -42.57 -23.42 -3.77
CA GLN A 49 -42.49 -22.65 -4.99
C GLN A 49 -42.84 -21.18 -4.76
N GLU A 50 -43.90 -20.88 -4.01
CA GLU A 50 -44.29 -19.53 -3.59
C GLU A 50 -43.22 -18.86 -2.73
N ARG A 51 -42.67 -19.58 -1.74
CA ARG A 51 -41.56 -19.09 -0.90
C ARG A 51 -40.32 -18.77 -1.74
N ILE A 52 -40.02 -19.59 -2.75
CA ILE A 52 -38.88 -19.38 -3.66
C ILE A 52 -39.15 -18.19 -4.60
N SER A 53 -40.37 -18.01 -5.11
CA SER A 53 -40.74 -16.85 -5.94
C SER A 53 -40.69 -15.55 -5.14
N ASP A 54 -41.15 -15.56 -3.89
CA ASP A 54 -41.06 -14.40 -3.00
C ASP A 54 -39.61 -14.05 -2.67
N ILE A 55 -38.76 -15.04 -2.38
CA ILE A 55 -37.34 -14.79 -2.16
C ILE A 55 -36.66 -14.26 -3.43
N LYS A 56 -37.11 -14.66 -4.62
CA LYS A 56 -36.59 -14.16 -5.90
C LYS A 56 -37.05 -12.73 -6.20
N SER A 57 -38.32 -12.40 -5.94
CA SER A 57 -38.85 -11.03 -6.12
C SER A 57 -38.22 -10.05 -5.12
N GLN A 58 -38.04 -10.45 -3.87
CA GLN A 58 -37.39 -9.67 -2.80
C GLN A 58 -35.91 -9.39 -3.06
N ARG A 59 -35.25 -10.13 -3.96
CA ARG A 59 -33.83 -9.95 -4.28
C ARG A 59 -33.54 -8.85 -5.29
N ASN A 60 -34.56 -8.17 -5.83
CA ASN A 60 -34.42 -7.13 -6.87
C ASN A 60 -33.42 -7.53 -7.98
N SER A 61 -33.36 -8.82 -8.31
CA SER A 61 -32.61 -9.29 -9.46
C SER A 61 -33.50 -9.11 -10.68
N LYS A 62 -33.02 -8.39 -11.69
CA LYS A 62 -33.69 -8.31 -12.99
C LYS A 62 -34.05 -9.74 -13.43
N ASN A 63 -35.35 -10.03 -13.58
CA ASN A 63 -35.86 -11.31 -14.10
C ASN A 63 -35.44 -11.42 -15.57
N ARG A 64 -34.19 -11.82 -15.80
CA ARG A 64 -33.63 -11.96 -17.15
C ARG A 64 -34.12 -13.22 -17.79
N THR A 65 -34.58 -13.09 -19.03
CA THR A 65 -34.94 -14.22 -19.89
C THR A 65 -33.72 -15.14 -20.07
N PRO A 66 -33.94 -16.45 -20.33
CA PRO A 66 -32.84 -17.39 -20.55
C PRO A 66 -31.82 -16.91 -21.60
N GLU A 67 -32.31 -16.28 -22.67
CA GLU A 67 -31.48 -15.68 -23.73
C GLU A 67 -30.61 -14.53 -23.23
N GLU A 68 -31.16 -13.63 -22.41
CA GLU A 68 -30.38 -12.55 -21.80
C GLU A 68 -29.30 -13.08 -20.85
N GLN A 69 -29.57 -14.16 -20.13
CA GLN A 69 -28.57 -14.79 -19.26
C GLN A 69 -27.45 -15.42 -20.07
N GLU A 70 -27.78 -16.04 -21.20
CA GLU A 70 -26.82 -16.61 -22.14
C GLU A 70 -25.97 -15.52 -22.81
N ALA A 71 -26.57 -14.41 -23.23
CA ALA A 71 -25.88 -13.24 -23.74
C ALA A 71 -24.87 -12.65 -22.73
N ILE A 72 -25.21 -12.60 -21.44
CA ILE A 72 -24.25 -12.20 -20.38
C ILE A 72 -23.11 -13.20 -20.26
N ARG A 73 -23.39 -14.51 -20.30
CA ARG A 73 -22.35 -15.54 -20.20
C ARG A 73 -21.38 -15.42 -21.38
N ILE A 74 -21.90 -15.25 -22.59
CA ILE A 74 -21.09 -15.04 -23.80
C ILE A 74 -20.26 -13.76 -23.67
N ARG A 75 -20.87 -12.65 -23.26
CA ARG A 75 -20.16 -11.37 -23.04
C ARG A 75 -19.05 -11.50 -22.01
N ARG A 76 -19.31 -12.12 -20.85
CA ARG A 76 -18.30 -12.36 -19.80
C ARG A 76 -17.19 -13.29 -20.29
N LYS A 77 -17.51 -14.28 -21.13
CA LYS A 77 -16.51 -15.19 -21.73
C LYS A 77 -15.61 -14.45 -22.71
N GLN A 78 -16.18 -13.58 -23.56
CA GLN A 78 -15.43 -12.72 -24.48
C GLN A 78 -14.56 -11.71 -23.71
N GLU A 79 -15.08 -11.09 -22.66
CA GLU A 79 -14.36 -10.15 -21.81
C GLU A 79 -13.18 -10.82 -21.09
N ARG A 80 -13.35 -12.04 -20.57
CA ARG A 80 -12.25 -12.85 -20.02
C ARG A 80 -11.18 -13.16 -21.07
N LYS A 81 -11.57 -13.48 -22.31
CA LYS A 81 -10.62 -13.70 -23.42
C LYS A 81 -9.85 -12.41 -23.74
N ARG A 82 -10.53 -11.27 -23.85
CA ARG A 82 -9.91 -9.94 -24.05
C ARG A 82 -8.96 -9.58 -22.91
N TYR A 83 -9.34 -9.83 -21.67
CA TYR A 83 -8.49 -9.57 -20.51
C TYR A 83 -7.24 -10.46 -20.52
N LYS A 84 -7.37 -11.75 -20.84
CA LYS A 84 -6.21 -12.66 -21.00
C LYS A 84 -5.28 -12.19 -22.12
N GLN A 85 -5.82 -11.78 -23.28
CA GLN A 85 -5.03 -11.22 -24.37
C GLN A 85 -4.33 -9.92 -23.98
N LYS A 86 -5.03 -8.99 -23.31
CA LYS A 86 -4.45 -7.73 -22.82
C LYS A 86 -3.38 -7.97 -21.77
N LYS A 87 -3.56 -8.96 -20.89
CA LYS A 87 -2.55 -9.37 -19.90
C LYS A 87 -1.33 -10.00 -20.60
N MET A 88 -1.54 -10.87 -21.59
CA MET A 88 -0.46 -11.44 -22.40
C MET A 88 0.30 -10.35 -23.17
N GLN A 89 -0.41 -9.44 -23.83
CA GLN A 89 0.20 -8.27 -24.49
C GLN A 89 0.93 -7.37 -23.51
N LYS A 90 0.42 -7.16 -22.29
CA LYS A 90 1.12 -6.41 -21.26
C LYS A 90 2.40 -7.13 -20.80
N GLN A 91 2.38 -8.45 -20.68
CA GLN A 91 3.57 -9.24 -20.34
C GLN A 91 4.57 -9.29 -21.50
N ILE A 92 4.10 -9.35 -22.75
CA ILE A 92 4.94 -9.26 -23.95
C ILE A 92 5.53 -7.86 -24.08
N LYS A 93 4.77 -6.80 -23.77
CA LYS A 93 5.25 -5.42 -23.69
C LYS A 93 6.28 -5.27 -22.57
N LEU A 94 6.01 -5.75 -21.35
CA LEU A 94 6.99 -5.72 -20.26
C LEU A 94 8.27 -6.51 -20.59
N LYS A 95 8.16 -7.68 -21.24
CA LYS A 95 9.33 -8.45 -21.72
C LYS A 95 10.03 -7.80 -22.91
N GLY A 96 9.27 -7.09 -23.75
CA GLY A 96 9.76 -6.29 -24.86
C GLY A 96 10.52 -5.08 -24.34
N ASP A 97 9.95 -4.35 -23.38
CA ASP A 97 10.55 -3.26 -22.62
C ASP A 97 11.76 -3.75 -21.82
N GLU A 98 11.79 -4.97 -21.27
CA GLU A 98 12.99 -5.56 -20.64
C GLU A 98 14.13 -5.83 -21.64
N LYS A 99 13.80 -6.28 -22.86
CA LYS A 99 14.79 -6.51 -23.93
C LYS A 99 15.20 -5.22 -24.65
N GLU A 100 14.27 -4.29 -24.80
CA GLU A 100 14.51 -2.94 -25.29
C GLU A 100 15.32 -2.19 -24.25
N THR A 101 14.97 -2.15 -22.95
CA THR A 101 15.81 -1.58 -21.87
C THR A 101 17.21 -2.20 -21.82
N ALA A 102 17.43 -3.47 -22.16
CA ALA A 102 18.79 -4.02 -22.28
C ALA A 102 19.57 -3.55 -23.53
N GLN A 103 18.89 -3.23 -24.64
CA GLN A 103 19.51 -2.64 -25.85
C GLN A 103 19.56 -1.09 -25.82
N VAL A 104 18.66 -0.51 -25.03
CA VAL A 104 18.45 0.90 -24.73
C VAL A 104 19.34 1.35 -23.57
N GLU A 105 19.72 0.49 -22.63
CA GLU A 105 20.82 0.78 -21.69
C GLU A 105 22.16 0.96 -22.43
N LYS A 106 22.31 0.36 -23.62
CA LYS A 106 23.42 0.63 -24.53
C LYS A 106 23.23 1.88 -25.41
N THR A 107 22.02 2.45 -25.54
CA THR A 107 21.74 3.54 -26.52
C THR A 107 21.01 4.79 -25.95
N LEU A 108 20.11 4.70 -24.97
CA LEU A 108 19.46 5.82 -24.23
C LEU A 108 20.15 6.15 -22.89
N VAL A 109 21.49 6.20 -22.86
CA VAL A 109 22.21 7.13 -21.97
C VAL A 109 22.05 8.60 -22.46
N LYS A 110 21.39 8.81 -23.60
CA LYS A 110 21.02 10.13 -24.15
C LYS A 110 19.49 10.24 -24.23
N LYS A 111 18.91 11.18 -23.44
CA LYS A 111 17.57 11.80 -23.57
C LYS A 111 16.36 10.88 -23.22
N GLU A 112 15.40 11.18 -22.33
CA GLU A 112 15.00 12.37 -21.58
C GLU A 112 14.25 11.96 -20.28
N GLU A 113 14.86 12.21 -19.12
CA GLU A 113 14.15 12.84 -18.00
C GLU A 113 14.90 14.15 -17.81
N LYS A 114 14.25 15.32 -17.93
CA LYS A 114 14.86 16.57 -17.45
C LYS A 114 14.90 16.54 -15.92
N LYS A 115 15.75 15.66 -15.37
CA LYS A 115 16.48 15.92 -14.13
C LYS A 115 17.21 17.25 -14.35
N PRO A 116 17.33 18.11 -13.31
CA PRO A 116 18.08 19.37 -13.46
C PRO A 116 19.41 19.01 -14.12
N VAL A 117 19.72 19.66 -15.24
CA VAL A 117 20.89 19.39 -16.07
C VAL A 117 22.03 19.04 -15.14
N ARG A 118 22.35 17.74 -15.05
CA ARG A 118 23.43 17.29 -14.18
C ARG A 118 24.65 17.88 -14.87
N ASP A 119 25.15 19.00 -14.36
CA ASP A 119 26.34 19.65 -14.87
C ASP A 119 27.46 18.62 -14.94
N LYS A 120 27.62 18.02 -16.12
CA LYS A 120 28.66 17.03 -16.42
C LYS A 120 30.03 17.68 -16.30
N ASN A 121 30.07 19.00 -16.37
CA ASN A 121 31.22 19.86 -16.15
C ASN A 121 31.65 19.96 -14.68
N GLY A 122 31.02 19.23 -13.74
CA GLY A 122 31.41 19.23 -12.33
C GLY A 122 31.02 20.51 -11.57
N LYS A 123 30.27 21.42 -12.20
CA LYS A 123 29.71 22.61 -11.56
C LYS A 123 28.59 22.27 -10.55
N GLY A 124 28.02 21.06 -10.67
CA GLY A 124 27.00 20.53 -9.78
C GLY A 124 27.53 19.97 -8.45
N LYS A 125 26.62 19.46 -7.62
CA LYS A 125 26.96 18.84 -6.31
C LYS A 125 27.52 17.40 -6.45
N ASN A 126 28.22 17.07 -7.53
CA ASN A 126 28.83 15.74 -7.70
C ASN A 126 30.22 15.70 -7.06
N TYR A 127 30.24 15.49 -5.73
CA TYR A 127 31.44 15.61 -4.92
C TYR A 127 32.51 14.55 -5.22
N GLU A 128 32.13 13.39 -5.75
CA GLU A 128 33.07 12.33 -6.18
C GLU A 128 33.87 12.78 -7.42
N VAL A 129 33.17 13.32 -8.42
CA VAL A 129 33.80 13.87 -9.62
C VAL A 129 34.67 15.07 -9.29
N LEU A 130 34.20 15.97 -8.42
CA LEU A 130 35.00 17.10 -7.94
C LEU A 130 36.27 16.63 -7.22
N LEU A 131 36.16 15.62 -6.35
CA LEU A 131 37.32 15.09 -5.63
C LEU A 131 38.35 14.48 -6.60
N ASN A 132 37.89 13.76 -7.62
CA ASN A 132 38.78 13.21 -8.64
C ASN A 132 39.45 14.31 -9.48
N LYS A 133 38.73 15.38 -9.83
CA LYS A 133 39.33 16.54 -10.51
C LYS A 133 40.43 17.19 -9.67
N VAL A 134 40.19 17.38 -8.37
CA VAL A 134 41.19 17.94 -7.45
C VAL A 134 42.42 17.03 -7.36
N LYS A 135 42.23 15.70 -7.32
CA LYS A 135 43.35 14.75 -7.31
C LYS A 135 44.18 14.81 -8.59
N VAL A 136 43.54 14.68 -9.74
CA VAL A 136 44.21 14.73 -11.05
C VAL A 136 44.95 16.06 -11.24
N LYS A 137 44.35 17.18 -10.83
CA LYS A 137 45.03 18.49 -10.86
C LYS A 137 46.29 18.50 -9.99
N LYS A 138 46.23 17.96 -8.77
CA LYS A 138 47.40 17.87 -7.89
C LYS A 138 48.50 17.00 -8.49
N GLU A 139 48.15 15.82 -8.99
CA GLU A 139 49.10 14.91 -9.64
C GLU A 139 49.76 15.56 -10.86
N ASN A 140 49.00 16.28 -11.70
CA ASN A 140 49.56 16.98 -12.85
C ASN A 140 50.48 18.14 -12.44
N LEU A 141 50.13 18.88 -11.37
CA LEU A 141 50.99 19.93 -10.83
C LEU A 141 52.27 19.37 -10.21
N GLU A 142 52.22 18.21 -9.55
CA GLU A 142 53.38 17.52 -9.01
C GLU A 142 54.32 17.07 -10.13
N LYS A 143 53.80 16.41 -11.18
CA LYS A 143 54.57 16.04 -12.37
C LYS A 143 55.21 17.25 -13.05
N LEU A 144 54.45 18.34 -13.21
CA LEU A 144 54.98 19.56 -13.85
C LEU A 144 56.08 20.24 -13.01
N LYS A 145 56.03 20.12 -11.68
CA LYS A 145 57.09 20.63 -10.80
C LYS A 145 58.38 19.83 -10.95
N GLU A 146 58.28 18.51 -11.14
CA GLU A 146 59.43 17.63 -11.37
C GLU A 146 60.07 17.90 -12.74
N GLU A 147 59.26 18.08 -13.79
CA GLU A 147 59.76 18.34 -15.14
C GLU A 147 60.25 19.78 -15.34
N ASN A 148 59.49 20.77 -14.86
CA ASN A 148 59.70 22.20 -15.15
C ASN A 148 59.18 23.10 -14.00
N PRO A 149 60.00 23.39 -12.97
CA PRO A 149 59.55 24.13 -11.78
C PRO A 149 59.11 25.57 -12.10
N ALA A 150 59.75 26.24 -13.07
CA ALA A 150 59.38 27.59 -13.49
C ALA A 150 58.00 27.64 -14.16
N LYS A 151 57.66 26.67 -15.01
CA LYS A 151 56.33 26.58 -15.62
C LYS A 151 55.26 26.25 -14.58
N ALA A 152 55.60 25.40 -13.60
CA ALA A 152 54.68 25.06 -12.52
C ALA A 152 54.32 26.27 -11.66
N SER A 153 55.28 27.14 -11.32
CA SER A 153 55.01 28.36 -10.54
C SER A 153 54.14 29.36 -11.31
N GLU A 154 54.37 29.53 -12.63
CA GLU A 154 53.52 30.34 -13.49
C GLU A 154 52.07 29.82 -13.53
N VAL A 155 51.88 28.51 -13.66
CA VAL A 155 50.55 27.89 -13.69
C VAL A 155 49.83 28.13 -12.36
N VAL A 156 50.51 27.94 -11.23
CA VAL A 156 49.92 28.20 -9.90
C VAL A 156 49.54 29.68 -9.74
N ALA A 157 50.38 30.61 -10.22
CA ALA A 157 50.07 32.03 -10.18
C ALA A 157 48.84 32.36 -11.05
N LYS A 158 48.79 31.86 -12.30
CA LYS A 158 47.65 32.04 -13.21
C LYS A 158 46.36 31.46 -12.62
N GLU A 159 46.41 30.27 -12.03
CA GLU A 159 45.25 29.67 -11.34
C GLU A 159 44.84 30.48 -10.10
N GLY A 160 45.80 30.99 -9.32
CA GLY A 160 45.55 31.85 -8.17
C GLY A 160 44.76 33.10 -8.55
N TRP A 161 45.19 33.80 -9.61
CA TRP A 161 44.50 34.98 -10.14
C TRP A 161 43.12 34.65 -10.71
N SER A 162 43.00 33.57 -11.49
CA SER A 162 41.70 33.13 -12.02
C SER A 162 40.71 32.78 -10.89
N ASN A 163 41.19 32.10 -9.85
CA ASN A 163 40.37 31.77 -8.67
C ASN A 163 39.96 33.01 -7.89
N ALA A 164 40.83 34.01 -7.77
CA ALA A 164 40.51 35.28 -7.14
C ALA A 164 39.43 36.04 -7.92
N MET A 165 39.56 36.12 -9.25
CA MET A 165 38.54 36.72 -10.12
C MET A 165 37.20 35.98 -10.04
N ALA A 166 37.20 34.65 -10.13
CA ALA A 166 35.97 33.86 -10.00
C ALA A 166 35.28 34.04 -8.64
N LYS A 167 36.06 34.18 -7.55
CA LYS A 167 35.50 34.49 -6.23
C LYS A 167 34.91 35.90 -6.18
N ALA A 168 35.56 36.89 -6.80
CA ALA A 168 35.06 38.26 -6.90
C ALA A 168 33.76 38.34 -7.72
N GLU A 169 33.65 37.55 -8.79
CA GLU A 169 32.41 37.35 -9.57
C GLU A 169 31.29 36.64 -8.77
N GLY A 170 31.60 36.11 -7.57
CA GLY A 170 30.65 35.40 -6.72
C GLY A 170 30.52 33.90 -6.99
N ILE A 171 31.39 33.32 -7.82
CA ILE A 171 31.40 31.89 -8.13
C ILE A 171 31.98 31.10 -6.94
N LYS A 172 31.19 30.19 -6.39
CA LYS A 172 31.60 29.31 -5.27
C LYS A 172 32.49 28.17 -5.77
N LEU A 173 33.81 28.33 -5.62
CA LEU A 173 34.81 27.31 -5.92
C LEU A 173 34.78 26.17 -4.89
N LYS A 174 34.82 24.91 -5.36
CA LYS A 174 34.67 23.70 -4.53
C LYS A 174 35.83 22.74 -4.73
N ASP A 175 37.03 23.24 -4.46
CA ASP A 175 38.27 22.52 -4.77
C ASP A 175 38.99 21.96 -3.52
N ASP A 176 38.44 22.17 -2.31
CA ASP A 176 39.01 21.62 -1.08
C ASP A 176 38.70 20.10 -0.93
N PRO A 177 39.72 19.23 -0.95
CA PRO A 177 39.52 17.78 -0.86
C PRO A 177 38.93 17.33 0.49
N ALA A 178 39.22 18.01 1.60
CA ALA A 178 38.70 17.66 2.92
C ALA A 178 37.20 17.93 3.01
N LEU A 179 36.75 19.08 2.53
CA LEU A 179 35.33 19.44 2.47
C LEU A 179 34.55 18.57 1.49
N LEU A 180 35.14 18.21 0.34
CA LEU A 180 34.54 17.27 -0.61
C LEU A 180 34.33 15.88 0.01
N LYS A 181 35.34 15.34 0.72
CA LYS A 181 35.22 14.06 1.46
C LYS A 181 34.13 14.12 2.53
N LYS A 182 34.08 15.19 3.34
CA LYS A 182 33.01 15.40 4.34
C LYS A 182 31.62 15.44 3.69
N SER A 183 31.50 16.11 2.55
CA SER A 183 30.24 16.22 1.80
C SER A 183 29.77 14.88 1.24
N ILE A 184 30.69 14.04 0.77
CA ILE A 184 30.40 12.65 0.36
C ILE A 184 29.86 11.85 1.55
N LYS A 185 30.57 11.86 2.69
CA LYS A 185 30.14 11.17 3.92
C LYS A 185 28.76 11.62 4.39
N ARG A 186 28.48 12.93 4.35
CA ARG A 186 27.16 13.48 4.72
C ARG A 186 26.06 12.95 3.82
N LYS A 187 26.29 12.90 2.50
CA LYS A 187 25.34 12.30 1.54
C LYS A 187 25.10 10.82 1.80
N GLN A 188 26.15 10.06 2.07
CA GLN A 188 26.04 8.64 2.41
C GLN A 188 25.24 8.45 3.70
N SER A 189 25.52 9.23 4.75
CA SER A 189 24.77 9.20 6.01
C SER A 189 23.28 9.48 5.81
N ILE A 190 22.92 10.52 5.04
CA ILE A 190 21.52 10.83 4.73
C ILE A 190 20.85 9.66 3.99
N LYS A 191 21.52 9.06 3.00
CA LYS A 191 20.99 7.89 2.29
C LYS A 191 20.76 6.72 3.25
N ASN A 192 21.71 6.46 4.15
CA ASN A 192 21.61 5.38 5.14
C ASN A 192 20.46 5.61 6.12
N GLN A 193 20.30 6.85 6.63
CA GLN A 193 19.18 7.21 7.50
C GLN A 193 17.83 7.03 6.79
N SER A 194 17.72 7.49 5.54
CA SER A 194 16.52 7.26 4.75
C SER A 194 16.26 5.77 4.56
N ALA A 195 17.26 4.99 4.16
CA ALA A 195 17.11 3.54 3.99
C ALA A 195 16.64 2.84 5.28
N LYS A 196 17.22 3.20 6.44
CA LYS A 196 16.79 2.68 7.75
C LYS A 196 15.33 3.03 8.04
N LYS A 197 14.94 4.29 7.90
CA LYS A 197 13.55 4.74 8.13
C LYS A 197 12.54 4.04 7.21
N TRP A 198 12.93 3.72 5.98
CA TRP A 198 12.08 2.96 5.06
C TRP A 198 11.92 1.51 5.49
N LYS A 199 13.01 0.84 5.89
CA LYS A 199 12.94 -0.51 6.46
C LYS A 199 12.07 -0.56 7.72
N GLU A 200 12.26 0.36 8.66
CA GLU A 200 11.45 0.46 9.88
C GLU A 200 9.95 0.62 9.56
N ARG A 201 9.60 1.38 8.51
CA ARG A 201 8.21 1.51 8.06
C ARG A 201 7.67 0.22 7.47
N GLU A 202 8.46 -0.47 6.64
CA GLU A 202 8.09 -1.77 6.05
C GLU A 202 7.86 -2.82 7.15
N ASP A 203 8.78 -2.90 8.10
CA ASP A 203 8.69 -3.82 9.24
C ASP A 203 7.45 -3.51 10.10
N LYS A 204 7.17 -2.24 10.38
CA LYS A 204 5.96 -1.82 11.12
C LYS A 204 4.68 -2.18 10.38
N VAL A 205 4.64 -2.01 9.06
CA VAL A 205 3.48 -2.41 8.23
C VAL A 205 3.29 -3.92 8.31
N LYS A 206 4.37 -4.70 8.17
CA LYS A 206 4.33 -6.15 8.27
C LYS A 206 3.85 -6.62 9.64
N GLU A 207 4.40 -6.07 10.71
CA GLU A 207 3.99 -6.36 12.09
C GLU A 207 2.50 -6.06 12.32
N GLN A 208 2.00 -4.93 11.80
CA GLN A 208 0.58 -4.59 11.89
C GLN A 208 -0.31 -5.57 11.10
N MET A 209 0.13 -6.01 9.94
CA MET A 209 -0.55 -7.04 9.16
C MET A 209 -0.59 -8.37 9.92
N ASP A 210 0.55 -8.81 10.45
CA ASP A 210 0.68 -10.07 11.18
C ASP A 210 -0.18 -10.06 12.45
N LYS A 211 -0.13 -8.98 13.25
CA LYS A 211 -1.02 -8.80 14.43
C LYS A 211 -2.50 -8.89 14.07
N ARG A 212 -2.91 -8.33 12.92
CA ARG A 212 -4.31 -8.44 12.46
C ARG A 212 -4.67 -9.87 12.07
N GLN A 213 -3.76 -10.58 11.40
CA GLN A 213 -3.97 -11.98 11.04
C GLN A 213 -4.00 -12.89 12.27
N GLU A 214 -3.13 -12.68 13.26
CA GLU A 214 -3.13 -13.41 14.52
C GLU A 214 -4.43 -13.19 15.30
N LYS A 215 -4.89 -11.94 15.44
CA LYS A 215 -6.20 -11.64 16.05
C LYS A 215 -7.34 -12.39 15.35
N ARG A 216 -7.33 -12.42 14.01
CA ARG A 216 -8.32 -13.15 13.22
C ARG A 216 -8.25 -14.65 13.48
N LYS A 217 -7.05 -15.24 13.47
CA LYS A 217 -6.83 -16.66 13.74
C LYS A 217 -7.33 -17.04 15.13
N ASN A 218 -6.95 -16.27 16.15
CA ASN A 218 -7.37 -16.48 17.54
C ASN A 218 -8.90 -16.40 17.69
N ASN A 219 -9.56 -15.46 17.00
CA ASN A 219 -11.02 -15.37 17.02
C ASN A 219 -11.71 -16.55 16.32
N ILE A 220 -11.14 -17.04 15.21
CA ILE A 220 -11.64 -18.24 14.51
C ILE A 220 -11.47 -19.48 15.40
N ASP A 221 -10.32 -19.64 16.04
CA ASP A 221 -10.02 -20.75 16.94
C ASP A 221 -10.98 -20.75 18.15
N LYS A 222 -11.16 -19.60 18.81
CA LYS A 222 -12.15 -19.44 19.89
C LYS A 222 -13.57 -19.81 19.44
N LYS A 223 -13.97 -19.41 18.23
CA LYS A 223 -15.29 -19.76 17.67
C LYS A 223 -15.42 -21.27 17.41
N ARG A 224 -14.35 -21.91 16.91
CA ARG A 224 -14.29 -23.36 16.71
C ARG A 224 -14.40 -24.10 18.04
N ASP A 225 -13.68 -23.67 19.07
CA ASP A 225 -13.67 -24.34 20.37
C ASP A 225 -15.00 -24.15 21.11
N ARG A 226 -15.62 -22.96 21.03
CA ARG A 226 -17.00 -22.75 21.53
C ARG A 226 -18.00 -23.70 20.87
N LYS A 227 -17.89 -23.91 19.55
CA LYS A 227 -18.75 -24.87 18.81
C LYS A 227 -18.51 -26.31 19.26
N LYS A 228 -17.26 -26.71 19.48
CA LYS A 228 -16.91 -28.04 20.02
C LYS A 228 -17.48 -28.24 21.43
N ASN A 229 -17.35 -27.25 22.30
CA ASN A 229 -17.84 -27.32 23.69
C ASN A 229 -19.37 -27.36 23.77
N LEU A 230 -20.09 -26.59 22.93
CA LEU A 230 -21.56 -26.69 22.83
C LEU A 230 -22.03 -28.10 22.38
N SER A 231 -21.29 -28.74 21.48
CA SER A 231 -21.59 -30.10 21.02
C SER A 231 -21.39 -31.14 22.13
N LYS A 232 -20.35 -30.98 22.96
CA LYS A 232 -20.10 -31.85 24.12
C LYS A 232 -21.14 -31.67 25.23
N GLY A 233 -21.54 -30.43 25.54
CA GLY A 233 -22.56 -30.14 26.57
C GLY A 233 -23.97 -30.65 26.25
N LYS A 234 -24.31 -30.80 24.95
CA LYS A 234 -25.60 -31.40 24.53
C LYS A 234 -25.67 -32.92 24.71
N LYS A 235 -24.54 -33.63 24.88
CA LYS A 235 -24.53 -35.09 25.11
C LYS A 235 -24.71 -35.48 26.59
N GLY A 236 -24.68 -34.53 27.53
CA GLY A 236 -24.77 -34.80 28.97
C GLY A 236 -26.14 -34.62 29.64
N LYS A 237 -27.17 -34.14 28.93
CA LYS A 237 -28.56 -34.06 29.43
C LYS A 237 -29.48 -35.04 28.68
N LYS A 238 -29.17 -36.33 28.80
CA LYS A 238 -30.14 -37.44 28.64
C LYS A 238 -29.85 -38.40 29.77
N GLY A 239 -30.47 -38.16 30.91
CA GLY A 239 -30.22 -38.93 32.13
C GLY A 239 -30.75 -38.24 33.36
N ALA A 240 -32.06 -38.15 33.47
CA ALA A 240 -32.74 -38.29 34.75
C ALA A 240 -33.76 -39.43 34.55
N PRO A 241 -33.46 -40.65 35.03
CA PRO A 241 -34.42 -41.73 35.10
C PRO A 241 -35.40 -41.39 36.23
N GLY A 242 -36.68 -41.27 35.91
CA GLY A 242 -37.68 -40.88 36.90
C GLY A 242 -39.05 -41.37 36.50
N PHE A 243 -39.45 -42.46 37.18
CA PHE A 243 -40.79 -42.96 37.48
C PHE A 243 -41.67 -43.45 36.32
#